data_AF-A0A955D369-F1
#
_entry.id   AF-A0A955D369-F1
#
_cell.length_a   1.000
_cell.length_b   1.000
_cell.length_c   1.000
_cell.angle_alpha   90.00
_cell.angle_beta   90.00
_cell.angle_gamma   90.00
#
_symmetry.space_group_name_H-M   'P 1'
#
loop_
_entity.id
_entity.type
_entity.pdbx_description
1 polymer ?
#
loop_
_entity_poly.entity_id
_entity_poly.type
_entity_poly.pdbx_seq_one_letter_code
_entity_poly.pdbx_strand_id
1 'polypeptide(L)'
;MTAAARPIPLVRSSPISLRGPAKPDPQRAERARTSAQQLVATGFLQPLLAQARATSIAEGPFAPGDGERRFGPLLDRILADSVTRASNFKLVDAVEERLLAPTPVRPQAPPRALPLVPNDAWHRAAPHGLRIDPQPVELNA
;
A
#
# COMPACT_ATOMS: atom_id res chain seq x y z
N MET A 1 -39.85 -29.87 -36.75
CA MET A 1 -39.41 -29.06 -35.59
C MET A 1 -37.95 -28.71 -35.83
N THR A 2 -37.67 -27.52 -36.38
CA THR A 2 -36.33 -27.14 -36.88
C THR A 2 -35.79 -26.01 -36.01
N ALA A 3 -34.65 -26.26 -35.37
CA ALA A 3 -34.01 -25.38 -34.40
C ALA A 3 -33.41 -24.13 -35.07
N ALA A 4 -33.84 -22.95 -34.60
CA ALA A 4 -33.35 -21.66 -35.05
C ALA A 4 -31.95 -21.38 -34.49
N ALA A 5 -30.97 -21.21 -35.39
CA ALA A 5 -29.63 -20.77 -35.05
C ALA A 5 -29.65 -19.31 -34.59
N ARG A 6 -29.29 -19.06 -33.33
CA ARG A 6 -29.17 -17.71 -32.77
C ARG A 6 -27.83 -17.09 -33.17
N PRO A 7 -27.80 -15.85 -33.70
CA PRO A 7 -26.56 -15.20 -34.09
C PRO A 7 -25.71 -14.83 -32.87
N ILE A 8 -24.41 -15.10 -32.96
CA ILE A 8 -23.41 -14.76 -31.95
C ILE A 8 -23.20 -13.23 -31.98
N PRO A 9 -23.34 -12.51 -30.86
CA PRO A 9 -23.10 -11.07 -30.84
C PRO A 9 -21.60 -10.78 -30.99
N LEU A 10 -21.24 -10.04 -32.03
CA LEU A 10 -19.88 -9.53 -32.23
C LEU A 10 -19.56 -8.54 -31.11
N VAL A 11 -18.61 -8.90 -30.26
CA VAL A 11 -18.05 -8.06 -29.20
C VAL A 11 -17.45 -6.82 -29.85
N ARG A 12 -18.05 -5.66 -29.59
CA ARG A 12 -17.52 -4.37 -30.04
C ARG A 12 -16.20 -4.10 -29.36
N SER A 13 -15.12 -4.22 -30.11
CA SER A 13 -13.76 -3.87 -29.67
C SER A 13 -13.71 -2.35 -29.50
N SER A 14 -13.66 -1.87 -28.26
CA SER A 14 -13.45 -0.44 -28.00
C SER A 14 -12.09 -0.02 -28.58
N PRO A 15 -12.02 1.12 -29.30
CA PRO A 15 -10.75 1.59 -29.85
C PRO A 15 -9.80 1.95 -28.71
N ILE A 16 -8.59 1.38 -28.76
CA ILE A 16 -7.45 1.80 -27.95
C ILE A 16 -7.29 3.31 -28.13
N SER A 17 -7.57 4.06 -27.06
CA SER A 17 -7.42 5.51 -27.07
C SER A 17 -5.93 5.82 -26.92
N LEU A 18 -5.26 6.17 -28.03
CA LEU A 18 -3.88 6.67 -28.07
C LEU A 18 -3.79 8.12 -27.55
N ARG A 19 -4.42 8.40 -26.41
CA ARG A 19 -4.28 9.70 -25.74
C ARG A 19 -2.91 9.72 -25.08
N GLY A 20 -2.02 10.60 -25.55
CA GLY A 20 -0.78 10.93 -24.85
C GLY A 20 -1.06 11.29 -23.38
N PRO A 21 -0.06 11.19 -22.48
CA PRO A 21 -0.30 11.27 -21.04
C PRO A 21 -1.07 12.55 -20.72
N ALA A 22 -2.33 12.38 -20.32
CA ALA A 22 -3.14 13.51 -19.88
C ALA A 22 -2.43 14.12 -18.67
N LYS A 23 -2.25 15.45 -18.65
CA LYS A 23 -1.74 16.14 -17.47
C LYS A 23 -2.57 15.69 -16.26
N PRO A 24 -1.94 15.29 -15.14
CA PRO A 24 -2.68 14.84 -13.98
C PRO A 24 -3.63 15.96 -13.53
N ASP A 25 -4.83 15.57 -13.12
CA ASP A 25 -5.79 16.48 -12.50
C ASP A 25 -5.11 17.24 -11.35
N PRO A 26 -5.17 18.58 -11.31
CA PRO A 26 -4.52 19.38 -10.28
C PRO A 26 -4.88 18.92 -8.86
N GLN A 27 -6.11 18.48 -8.62
CA GLN A 27 -6.50 17.98 -7.30
C GLN A 27 -5.80 16.65 -6.95
N ARG A 28 -5.60 15.79 -7.94
CA ARG A 28 -4.85 14.53 -7.78
C ARG A 28 -3.36 14.80 -7.54
N ALA A 29 -2.78 15.78 -8.25
CA ALA A 29 -1.40 16.19 -8.07
C ALA A 29 -1.15 16.71 -6.64
N GLU A 30 -1.99 17.62 -6.15
CA GLU A 30 -1.85 18.18 -4.80
C GLU A 30 -1.96 17.11 -3.69
N ARG A 31 -2.90 16.16 -3.85
CA ARG A 31 -3.03 15.02 -2.94
C ARG A 31 -1.80 14.13 -2.97
N ALA A 32 -1.28 13.82 -4.16
CA ALA A 32 -0.07 13.03 -4.32
C ALA A 32 1.14 13.71 -3.67
N ARG A 33 1.29 15.04 -3.85
CA ARG A 33 2.33 15.84 -3.21
C ARG A 33 2.22 15.77 -1.69
N THR A 34 1.03 16.01 -1.14
CA THR A 34 0.79 15.99 0.31
C THR A 34 1.09 14.61 0.90
N SER A 35 0.65 13.52 0.25
CA SER A 35 0.93 12.16 0.70
C SER A 35 2.42 11.80 0.59
N ALA A 36 3.10 12.24 -0.47
CA ALA A 36 4.54 12.06 -0.63
C ALA A 36 5.32 12.75 0.49
N GLN A 37 4.96 14.00 0.83
CA GLN A 37 5.57 14.73 1.95
C GLN A 37 5.36 13.99 3.28
N GLN A 38 4.14 13.53 3.56
CA GLN A 38 3.85 12.77 4.79
C GLN A 38 4.66 11.48 4.89
N LEU A 39 4.80 10.76 3.76
CA LEU A 39 5.57 9.53 3.69
C LEU A 39 7.05 9.78 3.96
N VAL A 40 7.63 10.82 3.36
CA VAL A 40 9.03 11.20 3.58
C VAL A 40 9.25 11.70 5.01
N ALA A 41 8.35 12.54 5.53
CA ALA A 41 8.44 13.03 6.90
C ALA A 41 8.44 11.88 7.92
N THR A 42 7.49 10.95 7.79
CA THR A 42 7.29 9.86 8.75
C THR A 42 8.27 8.71 8.54
N GLY A 43 8.54 8.33 7.28
CA GLY A 43 9.33 7.16 6.94
C GLY A 43 10.83 7.41 6.87
N PHE A 44 11.27 8.67 6.74
CA PHE A 44 12.69 9.01 6.58
C PHE A 44 13.17 10.02 7.61
N LEU A 45 12.53 11.19 7.72
CA LEU A 45 13.04 12.25 8.61
C LEU A 45 12.82 11.97 10.09
N GLN A 46 11.63 11.53 10.49
CA GLN A 46 11.34 11.23 11.90
C GLN A 46 12.33 10.21 12.50
N PRO A 47 12.65 9.07 11.84
CA PRO A 47 13.67 8.14 12.34
C PRO A 47 15.05 8.78 12.49
N LEU A 48 15.47 9.64 11.56
CA LEU A 48 16.76 10.33 11.63
C LEU A 48 16.82 11.31 12.81
N LEU A 49 15.73 12.06 13.04
CA LEU A 49 15.62 12.97 14.18
C LEU A 49 15.61 12.21 15.52
N ALA A 50 14.88 11.08 15.57
CA ALA A 50 14.86 10.21 16.74
C ALA A 50 16.25 9.63 17.04
N GLN A 51 16.98 9.20 16.01
CA GLN A 51 18.35 8.73 16.15
C GLN A 51 19.27 9.85 16.64
N ALA A 52 19.18 11.04 16.04
CA ALA A 52 19.97 12.20 16.44
C ALA A 52 19.76 12.54 17.93
N ARG A 53 18.50 12.51 18.40
CA ARG A 53 18.19 12.65 19.84
C ARG A 53 18.81 11.54 20.67
N ALA A 54 18.64 10.28 20.25
CA ALA A 54 19.14 9.13 21.00
C ALA A 54 20.68 9.13 21.13
N THR A 55 21.38 9.71 20.15
CA THR A 55 22.83 9.87 20.16
C THR A 55 23.31 11.16 20.83
N SER A 56 22.41 11.99 21.36
CA SER A 56 22.79 13.22 22.05
C SER A 56 23.60 12.88 23.30
N ILE A 57 24.91 13.11 23.23
CA ILE A 57 25.86 12.96 24.36
C ILE A 57 25.76 14.21 25.24
N ALA A 58 24.56 14.51 25.73
CA ALA A 58 24.35 15.59 26.67
C ALA A 58 24.49 15.02 28.10
N GLU A 59 25.58 15.37 28.77
CA GLU A 59 25.85 15.01 30.16
C GLU A 59 25.61 16.21 31.10
N GLY A 60 25.17 15.94 32.34
CA GLY A 60 24.97 16.97 33.36
C GLY A 60 23.62 17.72 33.25
N PRO A 61 23.53 19.00 33.63
CA PRO A 61 22.25 19.73 33.75
C PRO A 61 21.51 19.97 32.43
N PHE A 62 22.14 19.64 31.29
CA PHE A 62 21.55 19.71 29.95
C PHE A 62 21.23 18.33 29.38
N ALA A 63 21.37 17.25 30.16
CA ALA A 63 20.96 15.92 29.76
C ALA A 63 19.44 15.89 29.45
N PRO A 64 18.98 15.02 28.54
CA PRO A 64 17.56 14.96 28.18
C PRO A 64 16.72 14.62 29.41
N GLY A 65 15.94 15.61 29.86
CA GLY A 65 15.02 15.47 30.99
C GLY A 65 13.76 14.69 30.62
N ASP A 66 12.92 14.40 31.61
CA ASP A 66 11.68 13.63 31.42
C ASP A 66 10.72 14.28 30.40
N GLY A 67 10.69 15.61 30.35
CA GLY A 67 9.90 16.36 29.38
C GLY A 67 10.35 16.07 27.95
N GLU A 68 11.65 16.20 27.67
CA GLU A 68 12.19 15.96 26.33
C GLU A 68 11.98 14.51 25.88
N ARG A 69 12.09 13.54 26.79
CA ARG A 69 11.83 12.13 26.45
C ARG A 69 10.38 11.87 26.05
N ARG A 70 9.43 12.56 26.69
CA ARG A 70 7.99 12.41 26.43
C ARG A 70 7.54 13.20 25.20
N PHE A 71 8.01 14.43 25.07
CA PHE A 71 7.58 15.36 24.01
C PHE A 71 8.46 15.32 22.76
N GLY A 72 9.64 14.69 22.85
CA GLY A 72 10.58 14.55 21.74
C GLY A 72 9.92 14.00 20.46
N PRO A 73 9.19 12.88 20.50
CA PRO A 73 8.52 12.35 19.31
C PRO A 73 7.52 13.33 18.66
N LEU A 74 6.86 14.18 19.46
CA LEU A 74 5.97 15.22 18.95
C LEU A 74 6.75 16.34 18.26
N LEU A 75 7.88 16.74 18.85
CA LEU A 75 8.78 17.72 18.25
C LEU A 75 9.36 17.20 16.92
N ASP A 76 9.79 15.94 16.87
CA ASP A 76 10.31 15.31 15.64
C ASP A 76 9.29 15.33 14.53
N ARG A 77 8.02 15.05 14.86
CA ARG A 77 6.94 15.07 13.88
C ARG A 77 6.76 16.46 13.29
N ILE A 78 6.69 17.49 14.13
CA ILE A 78 6.50 18.89 13.68
C ILE A 78 7.70 19.35 12.84
N LEU A 79 8.92 19.02 13.28
CA LEU A 79 10.14 19.35 12.55
C LEU A 79 10.21 18.61 11.22
N ALA A 80 9.91 17.31 11.18
CA ALA A 80 9.91 16.53 9.95
C ALA A 80 8.88 17.09 8.94
N ASP A 81 7.67 17.41 9.39
CA ASP A 81 6.62 17.99 8.53
C ASP A 81 7.05 19.37 8.00
N SER A 82 7.62 20.24 8.84
CA SER A 82 8.05 21.58 8.41
C SER A 82 9.24 21.52 7.45
N VAL A 83 10.23 20.69 7.74
CA VAL A 83 11.42 20.50 6.90
C VAL A 83 11.03 19.93 5.54
N THR A 84 10.13 18.95 5.49
CA THR A 84 9.69 18.33 4.22
C THR A 84 8.90 19.31 3.34
N ARG A 85 8.17 20.25 3.94
CA ARG A 85 7.41 21.29 3.22
C ARG A 85 8.28 22.45 2.76
N ALA A 86 9.21 22.90 3.60
CA ALA A 86 10.08 24.03 3.31
C ALA A 86 11.22 23.67 2.35
N SER A 87 11.74 22.45 2.48
CA SER A 87 12.86 21.97 1.67
C SER A 87 12.31 21.28 0.43
N ASN A 88 12.71 21.73 -0.76
CA ASN A 88 12.35 21.09 -2.03
C ASN A 88 13.07 19.74 -2.22
N PHE A 89 12.72 18.75 -1.40
CA PHE A 89 13.32 17.43 -1.43
C PHE A 89 13.03 16.71 -2.74
N LYS A 90 14.09 16.32 -3.47
CA LYS A 90 13.97 15.50 -4.68
C LYS A 90 13.36 14.12 -4.43
N LEU A 91 13.47 13.63 -3.19
CA LEU A 91 12.79 12.41 -2.79
C LEU A 91 11.26 12.57 -2.80
N VAL A 92 10.74 13.73 -2.39
CA VAL A 92 9.29 14.01 -2.46
C VAL A 92 8.84 14.05 -3.91
N ASP A 93 9.59 14.71 -4.79
CA ASP A 93 9.31 14.75 -6.22
C ASP A 93 9.24 13.32 -6.81
N ALA A 94 10.20 12.46 -6.47
CA ALA A 94 10.24 11.08 -6.94
C ALA A 94 9.08 10.22 -6.41
N VAL A 95 8.70 10.39 -5.14
CA VAL A 95 7.56 9.69 -4.55
C VAL A 95 6.25 10.18 -5.16
N GLU A 96 6.10 11.49 -5.36
CA GLU A 96 4.93 12.08 -6.02
C GLU A 96 4.78 11.53 -7.45
N GLU A 97 5.86 11.51 -8.23
CA GLU A 97 5.85 10.92 -9.58
C GLU A 97 5.41 9.46 -9.53
N ARG A 98 5.91 8.70 -8.54
CA ARG A 98 5.52 7.31 -8.35
C ARG A 98 4.05 7.12 -7.97
N LEU A 99 3.46 8.05 -7.22
CA LEU A 99 2.03 8.04 -6.85
C LEU A 99 1.13 8.44 -8.02
N LEU A 100 1.61 9.31 -8.90
CA LEU A 100 0.89 9.73 -10.10
C LEU A 100 1.00 8.72 -11.24
N ALA A 101 2.10 7.96 -11.27
CA ALA A 101 2.32 6.91 -12.25
C ALA A 101 1.13 5.95 -12.32
N PRO A 102 0.62 5.63 -13.52
CA PRO A 102 -0.36 4.59 -13.68
C PRO A 102 0.21 3.29 -13.10
N THR A 103 -0.47 2.71 -12.11
CA THR A 103 -0.10 1.38 -11.64
C THR A 103 -0.16 0.46 -12.84
N PRO A 104 0.95 -0.17 -13.27
CA PRO A 104 0.87 -1.12 -14.36
C PRO A 104 -0.08 -2.22 -13.88
N VAL A 105 -1.24 -2.32 -14.53
CA VAL A 105 -2.12 -3.47 -14.38
C VAL A 105 -1.30 -4.62 -14.91
N ARG A 106 -0.61 -5.33 -14.02
CA ARG A 106 0.06 -6.57 -14.38
C ARG A 106 -1.05 -7.43 -14.97
N PRO A 107 -0.94 -7.94 -16.20
CA PRO A 107 -1.93 -8.85 -16.75
C PRO A 107 -2.07 -9.95 -15.70
N GLN A 108 -3.20 -9.96 -14.99
CA GLN A 108 -3.50 -11.06 -14.10
C GLN A 108 -3.60 -12.23 -15.06
N ALA A 109 -2.60 -13.12 -15.02
CA ALA A 109 -2.73 -14.40 -15.68
C ALA A 109 -4.10 -14.94 -15.24
N PRO A 110 -4.94 -15.39 -16.18
CA PRO A 110 -6.25 -15.94 -15.82
C PRO A 110 -6.03 -16.85 -14.62
N PRO A 111 -6.83 -16.73 -13.54
CA PRO A 111 -6.58 -17.45 -12.30
C PRO A 111 -6.25 -18.87 -12.72
N ARG A 112 -4.98 -19.26 -12.50
CA ARG A 112 -4.47 -20.54 -12.98
C ARG A 112 -5.51 -21.51 -12.49
N ALA A 113 -6.26 -22.11 -13.42
CA ALA A 113 -7.33 -23.01 -13.06
C ALA A 113 -6.61 -24.07 -12.23
N LEU A 114 -6.73 -23.96 -10.91
CA LEU A 114 -6.24 -24.98 -10.03
C LEU A 114 -6.97 -26.20 -10.56
N PRO A 115 -6.28 -27.33 -10.79
CA PRO A 115 -7.00 -28.55 -11.08
C PRO A 115 -8.08 -28.64 -10.00
N LEU A 116 -9.34 -28.71 -10.42
CA LEU A 116 -10.45 -28.98 -9.52
C LEU A 116 -10.14 -30.36 -8.98
N VAL A 117 -9.38 -30.41 -7.88
CA VAL A 117 -9.09 -31.65 -7.21
C VAL A 117 -10.45 -32.07 -6.65
N PRO A 118 -11.01 -33.22 -7.07
CA PRO A 118 -12.28 -33.70 -6.53
C PRO A 118 -12.19 -33.70 -5.01
N ASN A 119 -13.26 -33.32 -4.32
CA ASN A 119 -13.28 -33.21 -2.85
C ASN A 119 -12.71 -34.48 -2.16
N ASP A 120 -12.91 -35.64 -2.78
CA ASP A 120 -12.49 -36.96 -2.31
C ASP A 120 -10.96 -37.20 -2.38
N ALA A 121 -10.21 -36.35 -3.08
CA ALA A 121 -8.76 -36.46 -3.17
C ALA A 121 -8.06 -35.95 -1.90
N TRP A 122 -8.64 -34.97 -1.20
CA TRP A 122 -8.16 -34.49 0.10
C TRP A 122 -8.18 -35.62 1.14
N HIS A 123 -9.19 -36.48 1.07
CA HIS A 123 -9.33 -37.65 1.94
C HIS A 123 -8.37 -38.80 1.62
N ARG A 124 -7.82 -38.86 0.39
CA ARG A 124 -6.81 -39.87 -0.01
C ARG A 124 -5.38 -39.44 0.25
N ALA A 125 -5.10 -38.14 0.22
CA ALA A 125 -3.75 -37.60 0.42
C ALA A 125 -3.40 -37.32 1.89
N ALA A 126 -4.40 -37.30 2.78
CA ALA A 126 -4.14 -37.16 4.21
C ALA A 126 -3.50 -38.44 4.76
N PRO A 127 -2.30 -38.40 5.37
CA PRO A 127 -1.81 -39.51 6.16
C PRO A 127 -2.86 -39.80 7.25
N HIS A 128 -3.23 -41.07 7.38
CA HIS A 128 -4.24 -41.56 8.31
C HIS A 128 -3.98 -41.01 9.73
N GLY A 129 -4.68 -39.95 10.15
CA GLY A 129 -4.51 -39.44 11.51
C GLY A 129 -5.01 -38.03 11.84
N LEU A 130 -5.13 -37.09 10.89
CA LEU A 130 -5.58 -35.72 11.23
C LEU A 130 -7.05 -35.49 10.89
N ARG A 131 -7.93 -35.94 11.79
CA ARG A 131 -9.36 -35.59 11.79
C ARG A 131 -9.51 -34.18 12.38
N ILE A 132 -9.70 -33.17 11.51
CA ILE A 132 -10.12 -31.84 11.96
C ILE A 132 -11.64 -31.89 12.08
N ASP A 133 -12.13 -32.09 13.30
CA ASP A 133 -13.56 -31.96 13.58
C ASP A 133 -13.93 -30.46 13.48
N PRO A 134 -14.95 -30.08 12.68
CA PRO A 134 -15.39 -28.70 12.60
C PRO A 134 -16.02 -28.30 13.94
N GLN A 135 -15.42 -27.32 14.62
CA GLN A 135 -16.01 -26.72 15.80
C GLN A 135 -17.22 -25.87 15.37
N PRO A 136 -18.41 -26.08 15.97
CA PRO A 136 -19.55 -25.22 15.69
C PRO A 136 -19.24 -23.82 16.20
N VAL A 137 -19.19 -22.86 15.28
CA VAL A 137 -19.14 -21.44 15.61
C VAL A 137 -20.53 -21.05 16.10
N GLU A 138 -20.71 -20.98 17.43
CA GLU A 138 -21.92 -20.38 17.99
C GLU A 138 -21.95 -18.89 17.60
N LEU A 139 -22.83 -18.59 16.64
CA LEU A 139 -23.24 -17.23 16.32
C LEU A 139 -24.11 -16.76 17.49
N ASN A 140 -23.54 -15.97 18.39
CA ASN A 140 -24.30 -15.20 19.37
C ASN A 140 -25.22 -14.24 18.60
N ALA A 141 -26.53 -14.43 18.82
CA ALA A 141 -27.61 -13.59 18.31
C ALA A 141 -27.75 -12.29 19.12
#